data_AF-A0A3D5WP91-F1
#
_entry.id   AF-A0A3D5WP91-F1
#
_cell.length_a   1.000
_cell.length_b   1.000
_cell.length_c   1.000
_cell.angle_alpha   90.00
_cell.angle_beta   90.00
_cell.angle_gamma   90.00
#
_symmetry.space_group_name_H-M   'P 1'
#
loop_
_entity.id
_entity.type
_entity.pdbx_description
1 polymer ?
#
loop_
_entity_poly.entity_id
_entity_poly.type
_entity_poly.pdbx_seq_one_letter_code
_entity_poly.pdbx_strand_id
1 'polypeptide(L)' 'GPMAGVTDLPFRLLCKEQGADLVYTEMISAKGIYYNNKNTEKLWEIADEEHPA' A
#
# COMPACT_ATOMS: atom_id res chain seq x y z
N GLY A 1 -0.41 11.15 -4.11
CA GLY A 1 0.34 10.21 -4.98
C GLY A 1 1.08 9.22 -4.10
N PRO A 2 1.59 8.11 -4.65
CA PRO A 2 2.34 7.12 -3.87
C PRO A 2 3.62 7.74 -3.31
N MET A 3 3.93 7.48 -2.04
CA MET A 3 5.10 8.04 -1.36
C MET A 3 5.86 6.91 -0.65
N ALA A 4 7.09 6.66 -1.09
CA ALA A 4 7.94 5.61 -0.51
C ALA A 4 8.26 5.92 0.97
N GLY A 5 8.07 4.92 1.84
CA GLY A 5 8.20 5.00 3.28
C GLY A 5 7.07 5.75 4.00
N VAL A 6 6.00 6.14 3.29
CA VAL A 6 4.87 6.89 3.88
C VAL A 6 3.54 6.22 3.59
N THR A 7 3.25 5.83 2.34
CA THR A 7 1.97 5.19 1.97
C THR A 7 1.98 3.68 2.24
N ASP A 8 2.45 3.31 3.44
CA ASP A 8 2.42 1.95 3.96
C ASP A 8 1.03 1.56 4.46
N LEU A 9 0.83 0.29 4.81
CA LEU A 9 -0.48 -0.22 5.22
C LEU A 9 -1.10 0.56 6.41
N PRO A 10 -0.40 0.78 7.54
CA PRO A 10 -0.94 1.55 8.67
C PRO A 10 -1.36 2.97 8.29
N PHE A 11 -0.56 3.67 7.47
CA PHE A 11 -0.91 5.03 7.05
C PHE A 11 -2.14 5.05 6.15
N ARG A 12 -2.26 4.09 5.22
CA ARG A 12 -3.44 3.98 4.34
C ARG A 12 -4.71 3.68 5.13
N LEU A 13 -4.64 2.79 6.11
CA LEU A 13 -5.76 2.53 7.02
C LEU A 13 -6.17 3.79 7.78
N LEU A 14 -5.21 4.53 8.34
CA LEU A 14 -5.50 5.81 8.99
C LEU A 14 -6.17 6.79 8.02
N CYS A 15 -5.67 6.93 6.79
CA CYS A 15 -6.31 7.78 5.79
C CYS A 15 -7.75 7.34 5.49
N LYS A 16 -8.01 6.04 5.37
CA LYS A 16 -9.35 5.48 5.15
C LYS A 16 -10.28 5.79 6.31
N GLU A 17 -9.82 5.62 7.55
CA GLU A 17 -10.57 5.99 8.77
C GLU A 17 -10.93 7.48 8.81
N GLN A 18 -10.08 8.35 8.25
CA GLN A 18 -10.33 9.78 8.15
C GLN A 18 -11.21 10.18 6.94
N GLY A 19 -11.77 9.21 6.22
CA GLY A 19 -12.69 9.45 5.11
C GLY A 19 -12.03 9.65 3.75
N ALA A 20 -10.80 9.18 3.55
CA ALA A 20 -10.20 9.15 2.21
C ALA A 20 -10.97 8.19 1.29
N ASP A 21 -11.48 8.70 0.15
CA ASP A 21 -12.19 7.89 -0.85
C ASP A 21 -11.28 6.86 -1.54
N LEU A 22 -9.99 7.16 -1.64
CA LEU A 22 -9.02 6.36 -2.36
C LEU A 22 -7.64 6.41 -1.69
N VAL A 23 -7.04 5.23 -1.53
CA VAL A 23 -5.69 5.03 -1.03
C VAL A 23 -4.89 4.20 -2.03
N TYR A 24 -3.57 4.34 -1.99
CA TYR A 24 -2.65 3.64 -2.91
C TYR A 24 -1.42 3.19 -2.14
N THR A 25 -0.86 2.05 -2.52
CA THR A 25 0.40 1.57 -1.97
C THR A 25 1.57 2.51 -2.28
N GLU A 26 2.72 2.24 -1.67
CA GLU A 26 3.99 2.77 -2.14
C GLU A 26 4.28 2.39 -3.61
N MET A 27 5.29 3.02 -4.21
CA MET A 27 5.77 2.59 -5.52
C MET A 27 6.45 1.22 -5.41
N ILE A 28 5.93 0.24 -6.14
CA ILE A 28 6.41 -1.14 -6.11
C ILE A 28 7.20 -1.45 -7.39
N SER A 29 8.41 -1.99 -7.23
CA SER A 29 9.24 -2.41 -8.35
C SER A 29 8.72 -3.71 -8.97
N ALA A 30 8.29 -3.66 -10.24
CA ALA A 30 7.87 -4.86 -10.99
C ALA A 30 8.98 -5.94 -11.06
N LYS A 31 10.25 -5.53 -11.08
CA LYS A 31 11.39 -6.46 -11.01
C LYS A 31 11.47 -7.13 -9.64
N GLY A 32 11.21 -6.38 -8.56
CA GLY A 32 11.14 -6.92 -7.21
C GLY A 32 10.06 -8.01 -7.07
N ILE A 33 8.91 -7.79 -7.71
CA ILE A 33 7.83 -8.77 -7.83
C ILE A 33 8.31 -10.01 -8.59
N TYR A 34 8.86 -9.84 -9.79
CA TYR A 34 9.28 -10.93 -10.68
C TYR A 34 10.34 -11.86 -10.06
N TYR A 35 11.23 -11.31 -9.23
CA TYR A 35 12.27 -12.08 -8.55
C TYR A 35 11.92 -12.47 -7.11
N ASN A 36 10.66 -12.36 -6.68
CA ASN A 36 10.20 -12.68 -5.32
C ASN A 36 11.09 -12.04 -4.23
N ASN A 37 11.37 -10.75 -4.38
CA ASN A 37 12.14 -10.03 -3.38
C ASN A 37 11.31 -9.90 -2.09
N LYS A 38 11.80 -10.47 -0.99
CA LYS A 38 11.14 -10.44 0.32
C LYS A 38 10.81 -9.02 0.82
N ASN A 39 11.60 -8.03 0.41
CA ASN A 39 11.34 -6.63 0.78
C ASN A 39 10.15 -6.04 0.01
N THR A 40 9.82 -6.60 -1.15
CA THR A 40 8.70 -6.16 -2.00
C THR A 40 7.36 -6.72 -1.52
N GLU A 41 7.35 -7.90 -0.90
CA GLU A 41 6.12 -8.56 -0.43
C GLU A 41 5.34 -7.70 0.57
N LYS A 42 6.03 -6.97 1.44
CA LYS A 42 5.38 -6.10 2.43
C LYS A 42 4.70 -4.87 1.83
N LEU A 43 5.15 -4.42 0.65
CA LEU A 43 4.69 -3.16 0.05
C LEU A 43 3.29 -3.29 -0.56
N TRP A 44 2.87 -4.50 -0.94
CA TRP A 44 1.56 -4.77 -1.55
C TRP A 44 0.54 -5.41 -0.62
N GLU A 45 0.81 -5.47 0.69
CA GLU A 45 -0.17 -5.96 1.65
C GLU A 45 -1.41 -5.07 1.60
N ILE A 46 -2.59 -5.68 1.54
CA ILE A 46 -3.89 -5.00 1.47
C ILE A 46 -4.75 -5.56 2.59
N ALA A 47 -5.35 -4.66 3.37
CA ALA A 47 -6.35 -5.01 4.37
C ALA A 47 -7.77 -4.83 3.82
N ASP A 48 -8.73 -5.60 4.34
CA ASP A 48 -10.12 -5.58 3.86
C ASP A 48 -10.79 -4.20 4.06
N GLU A 49 -10.36 -3.46 5.07
CA GLU A 49 -10.82 -2.10 5.38
C GLU A 49 -10.44 -1.08 4.30
N GLU A 50 -9.41 -1.35 3.49
CA GLU A 50 -9.01 -0.46 2.39
C GLU A 50 -10.01 -0.51 1.21
N HIS A 51 -10.84 -1.55 1.13
CA HIS A 51 -11.76 -1.72 0.01
C HIS A 51 -12.76 -0.56 -0.10
N PRO A 52 -13.14 -0.16 -1.32
CA PRO A 52 -14.23 0.79 -1.54
C PRO A 52 -15.53 0.31 -0.90
N ALA A 53 -16.33 1.25 -0.40
CA ALA A 53 -17.67 0.98 0.15
C ALA A 53 -18.68 0.65 -0.96
#